data_AF-A0A939UBX2-F1
#
_entry.id   AF-A0A939UBX2-F1
#
_cell.length_a   1.000
_cell.length_b   1.000
_cell.length_c   1.000
_cell.angle_alpha   90.00
_cell.angle_beta   90.00
_cell.angle_gamma   90.00
#
_symmetry.space_group_name_H-M   'P 1'
#
loop_
_entity.id
_entity.type
_entity.pdbx_description
1 polymer ?
#
loop_
_entity_poly.entity_id
_entity_poly.type
_entity_poly.pdbx_seq_one_letter_code
_entity_poly.pdbx_strand_id
1 'polypeptide(L)'
;MNGEMDELDEKEQERRKQDQIEYRKKKSASNTFLFFGTIFEIIITLAIVIGIVLLEAIIILKWMNLPDQVKGNVFQFASVGGLIGGIILGFMAYKAIGRVVIKKFHLEDKLRDDVLNQFKTRKEYKEYYEKKQQR
;
A
#
# COMPACT_ATOMS: atom_id res chain seq x y z
N MET A 1 -6.53 47.90 -26.71
CA MET A 1 -6.48 46.43 -26.82
C MET A 1 -5.28 45.80 -26.11
N ASN A 2 -4.57 46.50 -25.21
CA ASN A 2 -3.40 45.93 -24.49
C ASN A 2 -3.70 45.47 -23.05
N GLY A 3 -4.86 45.79 -22.47
CA GLY A 3 -5.18 45.44 -21.08
C GLY A 3 -5.66 43.99 -20.88
N GLU A 4 -6.28 43.37 -21.88
CA GLU A 4 -6.82 42.01 -21.75
C GLU A 4 -5.74 40.92 -21.82
N MET A 5 -4.61 41.16 -22.49
CA MET A 5 -3.47 40.22 -22.54
C MET A 5 -2.70 40.18 -21.21
N ASP A 6 -2.50 41.34 -20.57
CA ASP A 6 -1.81 41.41 -19.27
C ASP A 6 -2.64 40.76 -18.13
N GLU A 7 -3.96 40.93 -18.14
CA GLU A 7 -4.86 40.28 -17.16
C GLU A 7 -4.99 38.76 -17.34
N LEU A 8 -4.89 38.26 -18.57
CA LEU A 8 -4.84 36.82 -18.86
C LEU A 8 -3.54 36.19 -18.34
N ASP A 9 -2.42 36.88 -18.49
CA ASP A 9 -1.10 36.41 -18.05
C ASP A 9 -0.97 36.40 -16.50
N GLU A 10 -1.52 37.40 -15.81
CA GLU A 10 -1.58 37.39 -14.33
C GLU A 10 -2.47 36.27 -13.79
N LYS A 11 -3.67 36.07 -14.34
CA LYS A 11 -4.55 34.94 -13.95
C LYS A 11 -3.91 33.59 -14.21
N GLU A 12 -3.16 33.45 -15.29
CA GLU A 12 -2.48 32.20 -15.62
C GLU A 12 -1.28 31.94 -14.70
N GLN A 13 -0.54 32.98 -14.31
CA GLN A 13 0.50 32.89 -13.29
C GLN A 13 -0.05 32.55 -11.90
N GLU A 14 -1.18 33.13 -11.51
CA GLU A 14 -1.85 32.80 -10.24
C GLU A 14 -2.34 31.35 -10.23
N ARG A 15 -2.92 30.86 -11.33
CA ARG A 15 -3.29 29.44 -11.48
C ARG A 15 -2.08 28.52 -11.34
N ARG A 16 -0.97 28.81 -12.03
CA ARG A 16 0.27 28.03 -11.93
C ARG A 16 0.83 28.03 -10.50
N LYS A 17 0.75 29.15 -9.77
CA LYS A 17 1.15 29.20 -8.36
C LYS A 17 0.23 28.36 -7.47
N GLN A 18 -1.08 28.42 -7.68
CA GLN A 18 -2.06 27.59 -6.95
C GLN A 18 -1.85 26.10 -7.21
N ASP A 19 -1.64 25.70 -8.46
CA ASP A 19 -1.36 24.31 -8.86
C ASP A 19 -0.08 23.78 -8.20
N GLN A 20 0.97 24.62 -8.10
CA GLN A 20 2.20 24.25 -7.40
C GLN A 20 2.00 24.09 -5.89
N ILE A 21 1.20 24.95 -5.26
CA ILE A 21 0.88 24.86 -3.83
C ILE A 21 0.05 23.59 -3.57
N GLU A 22 -0.95 23.30 -4.41
CA GLU A 22 -1.75 22.09 -4.32
C GLU A 22 -0.90 20.83 -4.51
N TYR A 23 -0.01 20.83 -5.50
CA TYR A 23 0.93 19.75 -5.73
C TYR A 23 1.83 19.50 -4.51
N ARG A 24 2.37 20.57 -3.89
CA ARG A 24 3.18 20.47 -2.67
C ARG A 24 2.38 19.93 -1.48
N LYS A 25 1.12 20.36 -1.32
CA LYS A 25 0.21 19.85 -0.29
C LYS A 25 -0.09 18.36 -0.49
N LYS A 26 -0.46 17.95 -1.71
CA LYS A 26 -0.68 16.53 -2.06
C LYS A 26 0.58 15.69 -1.86
N LYS A 27 1.76 16.23 -2.20
CA LYS A 27 3.06 15.56 -1.97
C LYS A 27 3.33 15.33 -0.48
N SER A 28 3.09 16.33 0.37
CA SER A 28 3.28 16.20 1.82
C SER A 28 2.31 15.18 2.42
N ALA A 29 1.01 15.27 2.10
CA ALA A 29 0.00 14.30 2.54
C ALA A 29 0.31 12.88 2.07
N SER A 30 0.77 12.73 0.82
CA SER A 30 1.19 11.44 0.25
C SER A 30 2.40 10.84 0.97
N ASN A 31 3.40 11.66 1.29
CA ASN A 31 4.56 11.21 2.05
C ASN A 31 4.17 10.78 3.46
N THR A 32 3.31 11.54 4.14
CA THR A 32 2.79 11.18 5.46
C THR A 32 2.00 9.87 5.41
N PHE A 33 1.12 9.71 4.42
CA PHE A 33 0.34 8.50 4.22
C PHE A 33 1.24 7.29 3.96
N LEU A 34 2.24 7.42 3.09
CA LEU A 34 3.21 6.36 2.83
C LEU A 34 4.04 6.03 4.07
N PHE A 35 4.47 7.03 4.84
CA PHE A 35 5.26 6.82 6.05
C PHE A 35 4.50 5.99 7.09
N PHE A 36 3.26 6.40 7.42
CA PHE A 36 2.41 5.64 8.33
C PHE A 36 1.97 4.31 7.71
N GLY A 37 1.75 4.27 6.40
CA GLY A 37 1.46 3.06 5.64
C GLY A 37 2.56 2.00 5.79
N THR A 38 3.83 2.37 5.63
CA THR A 38 4.97 1.47 5.82
C THR A 38 5.07 0.95 7.24
N ILE A 39 4.88 1.82 8.25
CA ILE A 39 4.88 1.37 9.66
C ILE A 39 3.76 0.35 9.89
N PHE A 40 2.57 0.63 9.37
CA PHE A 40 1.42 -0.26 9.50
C PHE A 40 1.62 -1.58 8.74
N GLU A 41 2.23 -1.54 7.56
CA GLU A 41 2.62 -2.73 6.78
C GLU A 41 3.56 -3.63 7.57
N ILE A 42 4.59 -3.04 8.19
CA ILE A 42 5.55 -3.78 9.03
C ILE A 42 4.83 -4.43 10.22
N ILE A 43 3.97 -3.69 10.91
CA ILE A 43 3.22 -4.21 12.08
C ILE A 43 2.29 -5.36 11.68
N ILE A 44 1.53 -5.22 10.59
CA ILE A 44 0.63 -6.29 10.10
C ILE A 44 1.45 -7.52 9.71
N THR A 45 2.52 -7.31 8.96
CA THR A 45 3.35 -8.41 8.46
C THR A 45 3.98 -9.16 9.63
N LEU A 46 4.51 -8.45 10.63
CA LEU A 46 5.03 -9.05 11.86
C LEU A 46 3.94 -9.84 12.60
N ALA A 47 2.75 -9.27 12.78
CA ALA A 47 1.65 -9.95 13.46
C ALA A 47 1.25 -11.25 12.75
N ILE A 48 1.19 -11.24 11.41
CA ILE A 48 0.88 -12.42 10.61
C ILE A 48 1.99 -13.46 10.70
N VAL A 49 3.26 -13.06 10.54
CA VAL A 49 4.40 -13.99 10.63
C VAL A 49 4.47 -14.63 12.02
N ILE A 50 4.31 -13.86 13.09
CA ILE A 50 4.24 -14.40 14.46
C ILE A 50 3.08 -15.39 14.59
N GLY A 51 1.90 -15.04 14.08
CA GLY A 51 0.74 -15.93 14.08
C GLY A 51 1.01 -17.25 13.37
N ILE A 52 1.66 -17.22 12.20
CA ILE A 52 2.03 -18.41 11.43
C ILE A 52 3.04 -19.26 12.19
N VAL A 53 4.10 -18.66 12.72
CA VAL A 53 5.14 -19.39 13.48
C VAL A 53 4.55 -20.06 14.73
N LEU A 54 3.65 -19.36 15.44
CA LEU A 54 2.95 -19.94 16.59
C LEU A 54 2.04 -21.10 16.18
N LEU A 55 1.33 -20.97 15.06
CA LEU A 55 0.50 -22.06 14.52
C LEU A 55 1.35 -23.27 14.13
N GLU A 56 2.47 -23.05 13.45
CA GLU A 56 3.43 -24.12 13.09
C GLU A 56 3.98 -24.81 14.33
N ALA A 57 4.37 -24.06 15.35
CA ALA A 57 4.84 -24.61 16.61
C ALA A 57 3.76 -25.48 17.28
N ILE A 58 2.51 -25.02 17.30
CA ILE A 58 1.39 -25.81 17.85
C ILE A 58 1.18 -27.09 17.04
N ILE A 59 1.15 -27.00 15.71
CA ILE A 59 0.91 -28.17 14.84
C ILE A 59 2.04 -29.20 15.01
N ILE A 60 3.29 -28.76 14.96
CA ILE A 60 4.45 -29.67 14.97
C ILE A 60 4.72 -30.25 16.35
N LEU A 61 4.57 -29.46 17.42
CA LEU A 61 4.85 -29.92 18.78
C LEU A 61 3.68 -30.67 19.41
N LYS A 62 2.44 -30.27 19.11
CA LYS A 62 1.25 -30.79 19.79
C LYS A 62 0.48 -31.82 18.96
N TRP A 63 0.43 -31.67 17.63
CA TRP A 63 -0.41 -32.52 16.78
C TRP A 63 0.39 -33.58 16.00
N MET A 64 1.67 -33.35 15.76
CA MET A 64 2.52 -34.31 15.06
C MET A 64 3.30 -35.20 16.05
N ASN A 65 2.96 -36.49 16.11
CA ASN A 65 3.74 -37.51 16.83
C ASN A 65 4.99 -37.93 16.05
N LEU A 66 5.84 -36.95 15.69
CA LEU A 66 7.12 -37.20 15.03
C LEU A 66 8.23 -37.50 16.05
N PRO A 67 9.26 -38.28 15.69
CA PRO A 67 10.50 -38.36 16.46
C PRO A 67 11.15 -36.98 16.57
N ASP A 68 11.77 -36.67 17.72
CA ASP A 68 12.28 -35.32 18.00
C ASP A 68 13.34 -34.83 17.01
N GLN A 69 14.13 -35.76 16.45
CA GLN A 69 15.10 -35.47 15.38
C GLN A 69 14.43 -35.01 14.07
N VAL A 70 13.23 -35.53 13.78
CA VAL A 70 12.47 -35.17 12.57
C VAL A 70 11.68 -33.88 12.79
N LYS A 71 11.19 -33.63 14.01
CA LYS A 71 10.48 -32.40 14.37
C LYS A 71 11.32 -31.15 14.09
N GLY A 72 12.61 -31.17 14.44
CA GLY A 72 13.51 -30.04 14.21
C GLY A 72 13.62 -29.66 12.74
N ASN A 73 13.86 -30.65 11.86
CA ASN A 73 13.98 -30.42 10.42
C ASN A 73 12.65 -29.94 9.82
N VAL A 74 11.53 -30.58 10.19
CA VAL A 74 10.20 -30.18 9.71
C VAL A 74 9.87 -28.76 10.13
N PHE A 75 10.17 -28.38 11.37
CA PHE A 75 9.97 -27.02 11.86
C PHE A 75 10.82 -26.00 11.09
N GLN A 76 12.06 -26.33 10.76
CA GLN A 76 12.94 -25.43 10.01
C GLN A 76 12.43 -25.19 8.58
N PHE A 77 12.02 -26.23 7.87
CA PHE A 77 11.44 -26.08 6.52
C PHE A 77 10.07 -25.39 6.54
N ALA A 78 9.22 -25.74 7.51
CA ALA A 78 7.94 -25.07 7.71
C ALA A 78 8.15 -23.57 7.99
N SER A 79 9.05 -23.23 8.92
CA SER A 79 9.34 -21.84 9.29
C SER A 79 9.79 -21.00 8.10
N VAL A 80 10.64 -21.52 7.21
CA VAL A 80 11.05 -20.80 6.00
C VAL A 80 9.84 -20.57 5.07
N GLY A 81 9.02 -21.59 4.87
CA GLY A 81 7.79 -21.49 4.09
C GLY A 81 6.77 -20.52 4.70
N GLY A 82 6.56 -20.59 6.01
CA GLY A 82 5.68 -19.73 6.79
C GLY A 82 6.13 -18.29 6.83
N LEU A 83 7.44 -18.03 6.82
CA LEU A 83 7.99 -16.68 6.77
C LEU A 83 7.77 -16.05 5.38
N ILE A 84 8.08 -16.77 4.30
CA ILE A 84 7.81 -16.31 2.92
C ILE A 84 6.30 -16.10 2.72
N GLY A 85 5.49 -17.08 3.11
CA GLY A 85 4.03 -17.02 3.04
C GLY A 85 3.47 -15.87 3.88
N GLY A 86 3.99 -15.67 5.09
CA GLY A 86 3.59 -14.60 6.00
C GLY A 86 3.93 -13.21 5.47
N ILE A 87 5.09 -13.02 4.85
CA ILE A 87 5.43 -11.77 4.16
C ILE A 87 4.45 -11.48 3.02
N ILE A 88 4.17 -12.49 2.19
CA ILE A 88 3.24 -12.33 1.06
C ILE A 88 1.83 -12.00 1.58
N LEU A 89 1.33 -12.72 2.58
CA LEU A 89 0.03 -12.48 3.20
C LEU A 89 -0.03 -11.11 3.89
N GLY A 90 1.05 -10.71 4.58
CA GLY A 90 1.21 -9.38 5.16
C GLY A 90 1.05 -8.27 4.14
N PHE A 91 1.75 -8.39 3.02
CA PHE A 91 1.65 -7.44 1.92
C PHE A 91 0.23 -7.39 1.32
N MET A 92 -0.42 -8.55 1.13
CA MET A 92 -1.79 -8.60 0.62
C MET A 92 -2.78 -7.96 1.59
N ALA A 93 -2.67 -8.25 2.88
CA ALA A 93 -3.51 -7.68 3.93
C ALA A 93 -3.31 -6.17 4.03
N TYR A 94 -2.06 -5.69 3.99
CA TYR A 94 -1.73 -4.27 3.95
C TYR A 94 -2.39 -3.57 2.77
N LYS A 95 -2.26 -4.11 1.55
CA LYS A 95 -2.91 -3.52 0.36
C LYS A 95 -4.42 -3.48 0.48
N ALA A 96 -5.03 -4.54 1.02
CA ALA A 96 -6.47 -4.60 1.21
C ALA A 96 -6.95 -3.53 2.22
N ILE A 97 -6.27 -3.42 3.37
CA ILE A 97 -6.62 -2.43 4.40
C ILE A 97 -6.36 -1.01 3.90
N GLY A 98 -5.22 -0.75 3.27
CA GLY A 98 -4.90 0.55 2.67
C GLY A 98 -5.96 1.02 1.68
N ARG A 99 -6.48 0.11 0.84
CA ARG A 99 -7.62 0.43 -0.04
C ARG A 99 -8.88 0.81 0.73
N VAL A 100 -9.22 0.04 1.77
CA VAL A 100 -10.40 0.33 2.60
C VAL A 100 -10.25 1.69 3.28
N VAL A 101 -9.06 2.01 3.81
CA VAL A 101 -8.77 3.30 4.43
C VAL A 101 -8.92 4.43 3.41
N ILE A 102 -8.33 4.30 2.21
CA ILE A 102 -8.45 5.32 1.15
C ILE A 102 -9.92 5.58 0.80
N LYS A 103 -10.71 4.53 0.59
CA LYS A 103 -12.15 4.65 0.25
C LYS A 103 -12.97 5.21 1.42
N LYS A 104 -12.74 4.75 2.64
CA LYS A 104 -13.52 5.15 3.83
C LYS A 104 -13.27 6.60 4.24
N PHE A 105 -12.05 7.11 4.04
CA PHE A 105 -11.67 8.47 4.42
C PHE A 105 -11.62 9.45 3.23
N HIS A 106 -12.08 9.03 2.04
CA HIS A 106 -12.07 9.85 0.81
C HIS A 106 -10.70 10.50 0.55
N LEU A 107 -9.62 9.73 0.69
CA LEU A 107 -8.25 10.23 0.53
C LEU A 107 -7.83 10.38 -0.94
N GLU A 108 -8.69 9.99 -1.88
CA GLU A 108 -8.46 10.03 -3.32
C GLU A 108 -8.10 11.45 -3.80
N ASP A 109 -8.77 12.48 -3.28
CA ASP A 109 -8.49 13.87 -3.68
C ASP A 109 -7.24 14.47 -3.01
N LYS A 110 -6.75 13.82 -1.94
CA LYS A 110 -5.66 14.32 -1.09
C LYS A 110 -4.32 13.69 -1.40
N LEU A 111 -4.31 12.52 -2.03
CA LEU A 111 -3.13 11.74 -2.35
C LEU A 111 -2.74 11.93 -3.82
N ARG A 112 -1.45 11.73 -4.12
CA ARG A 112 -0.96 11.70 -5.51
C ARG A 112 -1.43 10.41 -6.19
N ASP A 113 -1.74 10.51 -7.48
CA ASP A 113 -2.15 9.37 -8.31
C ASP A 113 -1.17 8.20 -8.26
N ASP A 114 0.13 8.49 -8.19
CA ASP A 114 1.19 7.48 -8.07
C ASP A 114 1.02 6.61 -6.82
N VAL A 115 0.58 7.21 -5.71
CA VAL A 115 0.30 6.50 -4.44
C VAL A 115 -0.99 5.73 -4.55
N LEU A 116 -2.06 6.35 -5.08
CA LEU A 116 -3.36 5.69 -5.26
C LEU A 116 -3.26 4.47 -6.17
N ASN A 117 -2.43 4.54 -7.21
CA ASN A 117 -2.20 3.44 -8.15
C ASN A 117 -1.65 2.18 -7.47
N GLN A 118 -0.91 2.30 -6.37
CA GLN A 118 -0.37 1.14 -5.65
C GLN A 118 -1.47 0.29 -4.99
N PHE A 119 -2.62 0.90 -4.68
CA PHE A 119 -3.74 0.27 -3.98
C PHE A 119 -4.90 -0.12 -4.91
N LYS A 120 -4.85 0.28 -6.18
CA LYS A 120 -5.86 -0.11 -7.20
C LYS A 120 -5.89 -1.62 -7.43
N THR A 121 -7.07 -2.14 -7.72
CA THR A 121 -7.27 -3.51 -8.23
C THR A 121 -6.80 -3.64 -9.67
N ARG A 122 -6.56 -4.86 -10.14
CA ARG A 122 -6.27 -5.11 -11.57
C ARG A 122 -7.36 -4.56 -12.50
N LYS A 123 -8.63 -4.58 -12.09
CA LYS A 123 -9.75 -3.99 -12.85
C LYS A 123 -9.64 -2.47 -12.95
N GLU A 124 -9.48 -1.79 -11.81
CA GLU A 124 -9.29 -0.32 -11.76
C GLU A 124 -8.03 0.12 -12.52
N TYR A 125 -6.98 -0.70 -12.52
CA TYR A 125 -5.77 -0.46 -13.33
C TYR A 125 -6.11 -0.52 -14.83
N LYS A 126 -6.78 -1.57 -15.28
CA LYS A 126 -7.15 -1.76 -16.69
C LYS A 126 -8.01 -0.60 -17.21
N GLU A 127 -9.03 -0.21 -16.46
CA GLU A 127 -9.91 0.92 -16.81
C GLU A 127 -9.16 2.26 -16.89
N TYR A 128 -8.16 2.48 -16.01
CA TYR A 128 -7.35 3.70 -16.03
C TYR A 128 -6.53 3.83 -17.32
N TYR A 129 -5.89 2.74 -17.78
CA TYR A 129 -5.11 2.76 -19.02
C TYR A 129 -5.99 2.82 -20.26
N GLU A 130 -7.14 2.14 -20.26
CA GLU A 130 -8.13 2.23 -21.35
C GLU A 130 -8.64 3.66 -21.52
N LYS A 131 -8.99 4.36 -20.43
CA LYS A 131 -9.40 5.78 -20.48
C LYS A 131 -8.28 6.72 -20.92
N LYS A 132 -7.03 6.41 -20.62
CA LYS A 132 -5.87 7.24 -21.00
C LYS A 132 -5.48 7.06 -22.47
N GLN A 133 -5.78 5.93 -23.09
CA GLN A 133 -5.59 5.69 -24.53
C GLN A 133 -6.70 6.31 -25.40
N GLN A 134 -7.82 6.71 -24.80
CA GLN A 134 -8.97 7.34 -25.48
C GLN A 134 -8.96 8.88 -25.40
N ARG A 135 -7.95 9.47 -24.75
CA ARG A 135 -7.72 10.93 -24.68
C ARG A 135 -6.47 11.29 -25.46
#